data_AF-A0A7J3IKS5-F1
#
_entry.id   AF-A0A7J3IKS5-F1
#
_cell.length_a   1.000
_cell.length_b   1.000
_cell.length_c   1.000
_cell.angle_alpha   90.00
_cell.angle_beta   90.00
_cell.angle_gamma   90.00
#
_symmetry.space_group_name_H-M   'P 1'
#
loop_
_entity.id
_entity.type
_entity.pdbx_description
1 polymer ?
#
loop_
_entity_poly.entity_id
_entity_poly.type
_entity_poly.pdbx_seq_one_letter_code
_entity_poly.pdbx_strand_id
1 'polypeptide(L)'
;MDYGEIYNTALNSALEEMQNVCPDIRHAFVYNESGEIIAGDEGTPQKVMVHVVDAFDDIFERAEAIGGVEAVTLNGSLGTVKLYHFNGHYFVMVYSAKADVGMVDAVVRVLIPTVLKVLEKLSPTPLKNVVPPPASKPEPSKPEKPIMEDLALTEKHAEELAPEPEEEEYKPEVKPEPTPIFETVQEPSPSLEVPAVQLIVENIGGLLVPSDTVRVDSETLSNWENAFEGKKIEYVEIETFDGKTARYKVKPIKDAKYAGKGIVQIPEKAQLALEIKKGELVKVKPVIE
;
A
#
# COMPACT_ATOMS: atom_id res chain seq x y z
N MET A 1 -13.07 -3.07 -41.85
CA MET A 1 -11.92 -2.96 -40.95
C MET A 1 -12.51 -3.01 -39.56
N ASP A 2 -12.11 -4.00 -38.77
CA ASP A 2 -12.62 -4.13 -37.41
C ASP A 2 -11.95 -3.06 -36.55
N TYR A 3 -12.75 -2.13 -36.00
CA TYR A 3 -12.22 -1.06 -35.16
C TYR A 3 -11.56 -1.61 -33.89
N GLY A 4 -12.02 -2.75 -33.37
CA GLY A 4 -11.38 -3.42 -32.23
C GLY A 4 -9.98 -3.92 -32.58
N GLU A 5 -9.80 -4.48 -33.78
CA GLU A 5 -8.49 -4.96 -34.25
C GLU A 5 -7.48 -3.82 -34.41
N ILE A 6 -7.90 -2.68 -34.97
CA ILE A 6 -7.04 -1.47 -35.07
C ILE A 6 -6.65 -0.98 -33.68
N TYR A 7 -7.63 -0.94 -32.77
CA TYR A 7 -7.45 -0.47 -31.40
C TYR A 7 -6.43 -1.33 -30.64
N ASN A 8 -6.62 -2.65 -30.66
CA ASN A 8 -5.71 -3.61 -30.01
C ASN A 8 -4.30 -3.55 -30.61
N THR A 9 -4.21 -3.48 -31.95
CA THR A 9 -2.92 -3.39 -32.65
C THR A 9 -2.16 -2.13 -32.24
N ALA A 10 -2.83 -0.97 -32.22
CA ALA A 10 -2.21 0.29 -31.85
C ALA A 10 -1.72 0.29 -30.39
N LEU A 11 -2.49 -0.30 -29.47
CA LEU A 11 -2.07 -0.42 -28.08
C LEU A 11 -0.90 -1.40 -27.92
N ASN A 12 -0.92 -2.56 -28.58
CA ASN A 12 0.22 -3.49 -28.56
C ASN A 12 1.50 -2.82 -29.07
N SER A 13 1.42 -2.09 -30.20
CA SER A 13 2.56 -1.32 -30.70
C SER A 13 3.01 -0.25 -29.70
N ALA A 14 2.09 0.41 -28.99
CA ALA A 14 2.47 1.37 -27.96
C ALA A 14 3.21 0.69 -26.79
N LEU A 15 2.78 -0.50 -26.35
CA LEU A 15 3.48 -1.27 -25.31
C LEU A 15 4.89 -1.66 -25.76
N GLU A 16 5.04 -2.14 -26.99
CA GLU A 16 6.34 -2.50 -27.58
C GLU A 16 7.28 -1.29 -27.65
N GLU A 17 6.80 -0.14 -28.12
CA GLU A 17 7.59 1.09 -28.17
C GLU A 17 8.00 1.57 -26.77
N MET A 18 7.14 1.41 -25.75
CA MET A 18 7.53 1.71 -24.36
C MET A 18 8.66 0.81 -23.87
N GLN A 19 8.61 -0.49 -24.17
CA GLN A 19 9.69 -1.42 -23.81
C GLN A 19 10.99 -1.12 -24.56
N ASN A 20 10.90 -0.68 -25.83
CA ASN A 20 12.07 -0.25 -26.60
C ASN A 20 12.73 1.00 -26.00
N VAL A 21 11.93 1.98 -25.59
CA VAL A 21 12.41 3.23 -24.98
C VAL A 21 12.90 3.00 -23.54
N CYS A 22 12.22 2.14 -22.79
CA CYS A 22 12.53 1.78 -21.41
C CYS A 22 12.73 0.26 -21.28
N PRO A 23 13.93 -0.28 -21.59
CA PRO A 23 14.20 -1.72 -21.61
C PRO A 23 14.03 -2.43 -20.25
N ASP A 24 13.98 -1.66 -19.16
CA ASP A 24 13.71 -2.20 -17.83
C ASP A 24 12.24 -2.55 -17.59
N ILE A 25 11.32 -2.15 -18.48
CA ILE A 25 9.93 -2.63 -18.50
C ILE A 25 9.93 -4.07 -18.98
N ARG A 26 9.62 -5.00 -18.08
CA ARG A 26 9.65 -6.45 -18.34
C ARG A 26 8.32 -7.00 -18.79
N HIS A 27 7.24 -6.45 -18.25
CA HIS A 27 5.87 -6.88 -18.52
C HIS A 27 4.99 -5.65 -18.64
N ALA A 28 4.08 -5.64 -19.61
CA ALA A 28 3.12 -4.59 -19.80
C ALA A 28 1.84 -5.13 -20.45
N PHE A 29 0.69 -4.73 -19.95
CA PHE A 29 -0.59 -5.07 -20.56
C PHE A 29 -1.67 -4.04 -20.23
N VAL A 30 -2.77 -4.09 -20.98
CA VAL A 30 -3.88 -3.15 -20.88
C VAL A 30 -5.19 -3.91 -20.75
N TYR A 31 -6.05 -3.46 -19.86
CA TYR A 31 -7.42 -3.95 -19.74
C TYR A 31 -8.42 -2.80 -19.58
N ASN A 32 -9.69 -3.01 -19.92
CA ASN A 32 -10.75 -2.00 -19.76
C ASN A 32 -11.43 -2.11 -18.39
N GLU A 33 -12.34 -1.17 -18.09
CA GLU A 33 -13.21 -1.19 -16.90
C GLU A 33 -14.07 -2.45 -16.75
N SER A 34 -14.26 -3.25 -17.81
CA SER A 34 -14.98 -4.53 -17.70
C SER A 34 -14.08 -5.72 -17.33
N GLY A 35 -12.78 -5.48 -17.16
CA GLY A 35 -11.78 -6.52 -16.88
C GLY A 35 -11.29 -7.28 -18.11
N GLU A 36 -11.71 -6.90 -19.32
CA GLU A 36 -11.24 -7.52 -20.56
C GLU A 36 -9.82 -7.05 -20.89
N ILE A 37 -8.91 -8.00 -21.11
CA ILE A 37 -7.55 -7.74 -21.59
C ILE A 37 -7.60 -7.34 -23.07
N ILE A 38 -7.13 -6.13 -23.38
CA ILE A 38 -7.18 -5.52 -24.73
C ILE A 38 -5.85 -5.69 -25.46
N ALA A 39 -4.74 -5.54 -24.73
CA ALA A 39 -3.38 -5.57 -25.24
C ALA A 39 -2.44 -6.16 -24.18
N GLY A 40 -1.34 -6.76 -24.60
CA GLY A 40 -0.38 -7.38 -23.68
C GLY A 40 0.90 -7.77 -24.39
N ASP A 41 2.00 -7.70 -23.65
CA ASP A 41 3.29 -8.16 -24.14
C ASP A 41 3.33 -9.69 -24.31
N GLU A 42 4.19 -10.16 -25.20
CA GLU A 42 4.33 -11.60 -25.49
C GLU A 42 4.93 -12.40 -24.32
N GLY A 43 5.63 -11.72 -23.40
CA GLY A 43 6.32 -12.32 -22.26
C GLY A 43 5.43 -12.60 -21.05
N THR A 44 4.21 -12.07 -21.02
CA THR A 44 3.29 -12.21 -19.89
C THR A 44 2.21 -13.27 -20.19
N PRO A 45 2.11 -14.36 -19.41
CA PRO A 45 1.05 -15.34 -19.62
C PRO A 45 -0.34 -14.75 -19.32
N GLN A 46 -1.32 -15.02 -20.18
CA GLN A 46 -2.70 -14.51 -20.02
C GLN A 46 -3.30 -14.82 -18.64
N LYS A 47 -3.02 -16.02 -18.08
CA LYS A 47 -3.46 -16.40 -16.73
C LYS A 47 -2.93 -15.46 -15.64
N VAL A 48 -1.71 -14.94 -15.80
CA VAL A 48 -1.12 -13.97 -14.87
C VAL A 48 -1.84 -12.62 -15.01
N MET A 49 -2.11 -12.17 -16.24
CA MET A 49 -2.86 -10.92 -16.46
C MET A 49 -4.23 -10.96 -15.80
N VAL A 50 -4.99 -12.05 -15.99
CA VAL A 50 -6.31 -12.24 -15.35
C VAL A 50 -6.21 -12.19 -13.83
N HIS A 51 -5.21 -12.86 -13.25
CA HIS A 51 -5.02 -12.83 -11.80
C HIS A 51 -4.72 -11.42 -11.25
N VAL A 52 -4.01 -10.60 -12.03
CA VAL A 52 -3.77 -9.20 -11.68
C VAL A 52 -5.05 -8.39 -11.77
N VAL A 53 -5.86 -8.56 -12.82
CA VAL A 53 -7.17 -7.90 -12.94
C VAL A 53 -8.05 -8.23 -11.72
N ASP A 54 -8.19 -9.51 -11.39
CA ASP A 54 -8.97 -9.96 -10.22
C ASP A 54 -8.46 -9.35 -8.90
N ALA A 55 -7.15 -9.21 -8.74
CA ALA A 55 -6.55 -8.66 -7.52
C ALA A 55 -6.80 -7.15 -7.34
N PHE A 56 -7.00 -6.41 -8.43
CA PHE A 56 -7.21 -4.97 -8.41
C PHE A 56 -8.67 -4.53 -8.52
N ASP A 57 -9.57 -5.42 -8.97
CA ASP A 57 -11.00 -5.11 -9.16
C ASP A 57 -11.64 -4.56 -7.87
N ASP A 58 -11.47 -5.29 -6.76
CA ASP A 58 -11.94 -4.87 -5.43
C ASP A 58 -11.39 -3.51 -4.98
N ILE A 59 -10.15 -3.16 -5.39
CA ILE A 59 -9.50 -1.90 -5.02
C ILE A 59 -10.14 -0.75 -5.79
N PHE A 60 -10.34 -0.92 -7.10
CA PHE A 60 -10.90 0.13 -7.94
C PHE A 60 -12.38 0.37 -7.65
N GLU A 61 -13.17 -0.69 -7.42
CA GLU A 61 -14.58 -0.57 -7.03
C GLU A 61 -14.72 0.25 -5.73
N ARG A 62 -13.89 -0.04 -4.72
CA ARG A 62 -13.91 0.70 -3.44
C ARG A 62 -13.41 2.12 -3.58
N ALA A 63 -12.46 2.36 -4.50
CA ALA A 63 -11.90 3.68 -4.71
C ALA A 63 -12.86 4.65 -5.40
N GLU A 64 -13.90 4.18 -6.08
CA GLU A 64 -14.92 5.06 -6.67
C GLU A 64 -15.54 6.01 -5.62
N ALA A 65 -15.73 5.53 -4.39
CA ALA A 65 -16.27 6.33 -3.29
C ALA A 65 -15.41 7.57 -2.94
N ILE A 66 -14.13 7.59 -3.33
CA ILE A 66 -13.19 8.70 -3.11
C ILE A 66 -12.78 9.41 -4.42
N GLY A 67 -13.49 9.17 -5.52
CA GLY A 67 -13.20 9.78 -6.82
C GLY A 67 -12.29 8.96 -7.73
N GLY A 68 -12.07 7.68 -7.40
CA GLY A 68 -11.27 6.75 -8.18
C GLY A 68 -9.77 6.83 -7.90
N VAL A 69 -9.00 6.02 -8.62
CA VAL A 69 -7.54 5.98 -8.56
C VAL A 69 -6.96 6.30 -9.93
N GLU A 70 -6.08 7.30 -9.98
CA GLU A 70 -5.33 7.64 -11.21
C GLU A 70 -4.20 6.65 -11.45
N ALA A 71 -3.47 6.26 -10.39
CA ALA A 71 -2.39 5.31 -10.48
C ALA A 71 -2.16 4.56 -9.17
N VAL A 72 -1.74 3.30 -9.28
CA VAL A 72 -1.23 2.48 -8.16
C VAL A 72 0.24 2.18 -8.40
N THR A 73 1.03 2.24 -7.33
CA THR A 73 2.45 1.86 -7.35
C THR A 73 2.70 0.85 -6.24
N LEU A 74 3.16 -0.34 -6.60
CA LEU A 74 3.57 -1.39 -5.67
C LEU A 74 5.07 -1.62 -5.83
N ASN A 75 5.84 -1.28 -4.80
CA ASN A 75 7.28 -1.52 -4.78
C ASN A 75 7.57 -2.87 -4.15
N GLY A 76 8.16 -3.78 -4.92
CA GLY A 76 8.67 -5.06 -4.47
C GLY A 76 10.20 -5.07 -4.43
N SER A 77 10.78 -6.11 -3.82
CA SER A 77 12.24 -6.30 -3.77
C SER A 77 12.87 -6.53 -5.15
N LEU A 78 12.10 -7.02 -6.13
CA LEU A 78 12.58 -7.37 -7.47
C LEU A 78 12.27 -6.30 -8.52
N GLY A 79 11.48 -5.28 -8.17
CA GLY A 79 11.01 -4.26 -9.09
C GLY A 79 9.69 -3.65 -8.64
N THR A 80 9.11 -2.84 -9.51
CA THR A 80 7.88 -2.09 -9.23
C THR A 80 6.79 -2.51 -10.20
N VAL A 81 5.59 -2.72 -9.67
CA VAL A 81 4.37 -2.81 -10.46
C VAL A 81 3.71 -1.44 -10.42
N LYS A 82 3.44 -0.87 -11.59
CA LYS A 82 2.61 0.32 -11.72
C LYS A 82 1.38 0.02 -12.53
N LEU A 83 0.29 0.66 -12.11
CA LEU A 83 -0.97 0.64 -12.79
C LEU A 83 -1.40 2.08 -13.00
N TYR A 84 -1.74 2.44 -14.23
CA TYR A 84 -2.27 3.75 -14.59
C TYR A 84 -3.68 3.62 -15.11
N HIS A 85 -4.54 4.56 -14.76
CA HIS A 85 -5.89 4.68 -15.31
C HIS A 85 -5.97 5.85 -16.29
N PHE A 86 -6.25 5.55 -17.56
CA PHE A 86 -6.42 6.54 -18.63
C PHE A 86 -7.68 6.24 -19.45
N ASN A 87 -8.64 7.16 -19.49
CA ASN A 87 -9.84 7.09 -20.33
C ASN A 87 -10.59 5.72 -20.28
N GLY A 88 -10.76 5.14 -19.09
CA GLY A 88 -11.45 3.84 -18.94
C GLY A 88 -10.58 2.62 -19.26
N HIS A 89 -9.26 2.81 -19.36
CA HIS A 89 -8.28 1.76 -19.59
C HIS A 89 -7.23 1.76 -18.48
N TYR A 90 -6.91 0.56 -18.00
CA TYR A 90 -5.90 0.32 -17.00
C TYR A 90 -4.64 -0.23 -17.65
N PHE A 91 -3.54 0.50 -17.52
CA PHE A 91 -2.23 0.15 -18.05
C PHE A 91 -1.36 -0.39 -16.93
N VAL A 92 -1.08 -1.69 -16.97
CA VAL A 92 -0.23 -2.38 -16.00
C VAL A 92 1.16 -2.49 -16.58
N MET A 93 2.17 -2.19 -15.76
CA MET A 93 3.56 -2.39 -16.10
C MET A 93 4.33 -2.93 -14.92
N VAL A 94 5.28 -3.81 -15.21
CA VAL A 94 6.27 -4.30 -14.26
C VAL A 94 7.64 -3.93 -14.78
N TYR A 95 8.40 -3.18 -14.01
CA TYR A 95 9.77 -2.82 -14.35
C TYR A 95 10.76 -3.14 -13.25
N SER A 96 12.01 -3.37 -13.65
CA SER A 96 13.08 -3.81 -12.76
C SER A 96 13.42 -2.74 -11.70
N ALA A 97 14.04 -3.15 -10.59
CA ALA A 97 14.52 -2.21 -9.57
C ALA A 97 15.57 -1.21 -10.08
N LYS A 98 16.12 -1.41 -11.29
CA LYS A 98 17.10 -0.53 -11.94
C LYS A 98 16.45 0.50 -12.87
N ALA A 99 15.14 0.39 -13.11
CA ALA A 99 14.44 1.27 -14.03
C ALA A 99 14.54 2.73 -13.59
N ASP A 100 14.75 3.63 -14.55
CA ASP A 100 14.52 5.06 -14.33
C ASP A 100 13.01 5.31 -14.29
N VAL A 101 12.47 5.33 -13.07
CA VAL A 101 11.04 5.55 -12.83
C VAL A 101 10.56 6.89 -13.38
N GLY A 102 11.42 7.92 -13.36
CA GLY A 102 11.08 9.24 -13.90
C GLY A 102 10.90 9.19 -15.42
N MET A 103 11.80 8.48 -16.12
CA MET A 103 11.69 8.26 -17.55
C MET A 103 10.48 7.41 -17.91
N VAL A 104 10.25 6.30 -17.20
CA VAL A 104 9.08 5.42 -17.41
C VAL A 104 7.79 6.21 -17.25
N ASP A 105 7.65 6.96 -16.15
CA ASP A 105 6.46 7.77 -15.88
C ASP A 105 6.26 8.83 -16.97
N ALA A 106 7.33 9.50 -17.41
CA ALA A 106 7.25 10.52 -18.45
C ALA A 106 6.79 9.93 -19.79
N VAL A 107 7.37 8.80 -20.19
CA VAL A 107 7.03 8.12 -21.45
C VAL A 107 5.56 7.68 -21.44
N VAL A 108 5.12 7.01 -20.38
CA VAL A 108 3.75 6.47 -20.30
C VAL A 108 2.71 7.56 -20.25
N ARG A 109 2.92 8.59 -19.41
CA ARG A 109 1.98 9.72 -19.28
C ARG A 109 1.85 10.55 -20.55
N VAL A 110 2.80 10.46 -21.48
CA VAL A 110 2.73 11.16 -22.77
C VAL A 110 2.22 10.24 -23.88
N LEU A 111 2.83 9.07 -24.04
CA LEU A 111 2.56 8.17 -25.16
C LEU A 111 1.15 7.60 -25.09
N ILE A 112 0.75 7.06 -23.94
CA ILE A 112 -0.54 6.37 -23.80
C ILE A 112 -1.73 7.31 -24.04
N PRO A 113 -1.85 8.47 -23.37
CA PRO A 113 -2.94 9.40 -23.66
C PRO A 113 -2.95 9.90 -25.10
N THR A 114 -1.77 10.01 -25.73
CA THR A 114 -1.67 10.43 -27.14
C THR A 114 -2.25 9.36 -28.07
N VAL A 115 -1.87 8.10 -27.88
CA VAL A 115 -2.39 6.97 -28.67
C VAL A 115 -3.91 6.84 -28.50
N LEU A 116 -4.40 6.86 -27.25
CA LEU A 116 -5.83 6.80 -26.95
C LEU A 116 -6.61 7.93 -27.62
N LYS A 117 -6.11 9.18 -27.54
CA LYS A 117 -6.75 10.34 -28.16
C LYS A 117 -6.77 10.27 -29.69
N VAL A 118 -5.76 9.65 -30.31
CA VAL A 118 -5.76 9.41 -31.75
C VAL A 118 -6.81 8.35 -32.09
N LEU A 119 -6.86 7.24 -31.35
CA LEU A 119 -7.85 6.17 -31.55
C LEU A 119 -9.29 6.67 -31.38
N GLU A 120 -9.55 7.51 -30.38
CA GLU A 120 -10.86 8.16 -30.18
C GLU A 120 -11.30 8.97 -31.41
N LYS A 121 -10.39 9.73 -32.03
CA LYS A 121 -10.68 10.53 -33.23
C LYS A 121 -10.91 9.69 -34.48
N LEU A 122 -10.29 8.51 -34.53
CA LEU A 122 -10.46 7.56 -35.63
C LEU A 122 -11.75 6.74 -35.47
N SER A 123 -12.34 6.71 -34.26
CA SER A 123 -13.62 6.05 -34.02
C SER A 123 -14.78 6.82 -34.67
N PRO A 124 -15.75 6.13 -35.30
CA PRO A 124 -16.96 6.75 -35.82
C PRO A 124 -17.88 7.09 -34.63
N THR A 125 -17.66 8.26 -34.02
CA THR A 125 -18.41 8.88 -32.91
C THR A 125 -19.92 8.59 -33.01
N PRO A 126 -20.61 8.15 -31.91
CA PRO A 126 -20.74 9.00 -30.73
C PRO A 126 -20.50 8.31 -29.38
N LEU A 127 -19.31 8.52 -28.80
CA LEU A 127 -19.11 8.37 -27.36
C LEU A 127 -19.22 9.75 -26.68
N LYS A 128 -20.46 10.20 -26.57
CA LYS A 128 -20.88 11.20 -25.58
C LYS A 128 -22.30 10.84 -25.19
N ASN A 129 -22.45 10.12 -24.08
CA ASN A 129 -23.70 10.14 -23.34
C ASN A 129 -23.88 11.58 -22.87
N VAL A 130 -24.57 12.38 -23.70
CA VAL A 130 -25.20 13.62 -23.28
C VAL A 130 -26.24 13.20 -22.27
N VAL A 131 -25.92 13.31 -20.97
CA VAL A 131 -26.94 13.34 -19.93
C VAL A 131 -27.88 14.49 -20.30
N PRO A 132 -29.16 14.23 -20.62
CA PRO A 132 -30.11 15.31 -20.82
C PRO A 132 -30.28 16.05 -19.48
N PRO A 133 -30.38 17.39 -19.48
CA PRO A 133 -30.53 18.15 -18.25
C PRO A 133 -31.82 17.74 -17.51
N PRO A 134 -31.82 17.72 -16.17
CA PRO A 134 -33.02 17.36 -15.41
C PRO A 134 -34.09 18.43 -15.60
N ALA A 135 -35.18 18.07 -16.26
CA ALA A 135 -36.39 18.88 -16.32
C ALA A 135 -37.11 18.80 -14.96
N SER A 136 -37.03 19.91 -14.24
CA SER A 136 -37.94 20.51 -13.26
C SER A 136 -39.08 19.68 -12.64
N LYS A 137 -39.12 19.71 -11.30
CA LYS A 137 -40.28 19.44 -10.43
C LYS A 137 -41.55 20.23 -10.81
N PRO A 138 -42.70 19.81 -10.28
CA PRO A 138 -43.38 20.64 -9.28
C PRO A 138 -43.68 19.92 -7.94
N GLU A 139 -43.58 20.74 -6.88
CA GLU A 139 -43.91 20.60 -5.46
C GLU A 139 -45.40 20.26 -5.15
N PRO A 140 -45.92 20.38 -3.89
CA PRO A 140 -45.54 19.73 -2.63
C PRO A 140 -46.79 19.20 -1.88
N SER A 141 -46.61 18.39 -0.82
CA SER A 141 -47.57 18.37 0.29
C SER A 141 -46.83 18.31 1.63
N LYS A 142 -47.30 19.16 2.55
CA LYS A 142 -46.75 19.56 3.85
C LYS A 142 -47.85 19.23 4.90
N PRO A 143 -47.62 19.46 6.20
CA PRO A 143 -46.81 18.72 7.18
C PRO A 143 -47.67 18.19 8.36
N GLU A 144 -47.15 17.27 9.16
CA GLU A 144 -47.40 17.30 10.62
C GLU A 144 -46.13 16.93 11.40
N LYS A 145 -45.91 17.69 12.47
CA LYS A 145 -44.87 17.62 13.53
C LYS A 145 -45.63 17.98 14.84
N PRO A 146 -45.01 17.95 16.02
CA PRO A 146 -44.05 17.00 16.62
C PRO A 146 -44.38 16.73 18.10
N ILE A 147 -43.85 15.70 18.78
CA ILE A 147 -43.61 15.76 20.24
C ILE A 147 -42.31 15.01 20.60
N MET A 148 -41.56 15.63 21.51
CA MET A 148 -40.19 15.38 21.99
C MET A 148 -40.07 14.28 23.07
N GLU A 149 -38.80 13.93 23.35
CA GLU A 149 -38.19 13.50 24.62
C GLU A 149 -38.66 12.19 25.30
N ASP A 150 -37.72 11.26 25.56
CA ASP A 150 -37.04 11.27 26.86
C ASP A 150 -35.78 10.39 26.90
N LEU A 151 -34.81 10.83 27.69
CA LEU A 151 -33.61 10.10 28.12
C LEU A 151 -33.96 9.34 29.41
N ALA A 152 -33.66 8.03 29.51
CA ALA A 152 -33.39 7.43 30.82
C ALA A 152 -32.62 6.10 30.71
N LEU A 153 -31.52 6.06 31.46
CA LEU A 153 -30.73 4.90 31.86
C LEU A 153 -31.59 3.84 32.56
N THR A 154 -31.20 2.57 32.46
CA THR A 154 -31.26 1.66 33.61
C THR A 154 -30.29 0.49 33.46
N GLU A 155 -29.32 0.47 34.38
CA GLU A 155 -28.47 -0.66 34.73
C GLU A 155 -29.29 -1.84 35.26
N LYS A 156 -28.81 -3.07 35.07
CA LYS A 156 -28.87 -4.08 36.14
C LYS A 156 -27.69 -5.06 36.08
N HIS A 157 -26.99 -5.07 37.22
CA HIS A 157 -26.04 -6.02 37.77
C HIS A 157 -26.36 -7.51 37.51
N ALA A 158 -25.29 -8.30 37.40
CA ALA A 158 -25.12 -9.51 38.22
C ALA A 158 -23.62 -9.78 38.43
N GLU A 159 -23.19 -9.66 39.70
CA GLU A 159 -21.99 -10.27 40.31
C GLU A 159 -21.94 -11.79 40.02
N GLU A 160 -20.80 -12.48 40.05
CA GLU A 160 -20.14 -12.82 41.31
C GLU A 160 -18.86 -13.68 41.09
N LEU A 161 -17.87 -13.42 41.97
CA LEU A 161 -16.76 -14.25 42.48
C LEU A 161 -15.42 -14.42 41.72
N ALA A 162 -14.38 -14.01 42.46
CA ALA A 162 -12.94 -14.14 42.27
C ALA A 162 -12.41 -15.58 42.59
N PRO A 163 -11.10 -15.90 42.54
CA PRO A 163 -10.03 -15.25 43.35
C PRO A 163 -8.75 -14.87 42.58
N GLU A 164 -7.97 -13.97 43.18
CA GLU A 164 -6.56 -13.66 42.85
C GLU A 164 -5.64 -14.90 43.04
N PRO A 165 -4.38 -14.83 42.56
CA PRO A 165 -3.32 -14.41 43.48
C PRO A 165 -2.20 -13.52 42.89
N GLU A 166 -1.76 -12.63 43.77
CA GLU A 166 -0.37 -12.33 44.18
C GLU A 166 0.55 -11.44 43.31
N GLU A 167 0.91 -10.34 43.97
CA GLU A 167 1.93 -9.35 43.67
C GLU A 167 3.35 -9.93 43.76
N GLU A 168 4.23 -9.53 42.84
CA GLU A 168 5.65 -9.38 43.17
C GLU A 168 6.11 -7.95 42.83
N GLU A 169 6.62 -7.29 43.87
CA GLU A 169 7.20 -5.97 43.90
C GLU A 169 8.42 -5.85 42.99
N TYR A 170 8.57 -4.73 42.26
CA TYR A 170 9.91 -4.21 41.96
C TYR A 170 9.93 -2.67 41.98
N LYS A 171 10.82 -2.12 42.81
CA LYS A 171 11.08 -0.69 43.04
C LYS A 171 11.69 -0.01 41.80
N PRO A 172 11.44 1.30 41.58
CA PRO A 172 12.07 2.08 40.51
C PRO A 172 13.39 2.71 40.97
N GLU A 173 14.45 2.60 40.17
CA GLU A 173 15.69 3.37 40.36
C GLU A 173 16.04 4.19 39.11
N VAL A 174 15.62 5.46 39.19
CA VAL A 174 16.33 6.72 38.86
C VAL A 174 17.36 6.75 37.69
N LYS A 175 17.04 7.60 36.70
CA LYS A 175 17.93 8.22 35.69
C LYS A 175 19.25 8.76 36.28
N PRO A 176 20.31 8.87 35.46
CA PRO A 176 20.69 10.22 35.04
C PRO A 176 21.14 10.32 33.56
N GLU A 177 20.71 11.39 32.90
CA GLU A 177 21.52 12.13 31.91
C GLU A 177 22.60 12.94 32.68
N PRO A 178 23.79 13.31 32.12
CA PRO A 178 23.83 14.19 30.93
C PRO A 178 25.10 14.23 30.02
N THR A 179 24.88 14.72 28.78
CA THR A 179 25.74 15.62 27.95
C THR A 179 27.07 15.16 27.32
N PRO A 180 27.51 15.83 26.22
CA PRO A 180 28.10 15.21 25.03
C PRO A 180 29.63 15.26 24.98
N ILE A 181 30.23 14.36 24.21
CA ILE A 181 31.66 14.39 23.87
C ILE A 181 31.80 14.28 22.35
N PHE A 182 32.60 15.19 21.80
CA PHE A 182 32.99 15.33 20.41
C PHE A 182 34.00 14.26 19.95
N GLU A 183 34.01 14.06 18.63
CA GLU A 183 35.08 13.51 17.78
C GLU A 183 35.46 12.03 17.91
N THR A 184 35.09 11.25 16.89
CA THR A 184 36.10 10.67 15.98
C THR A 184 35.46 10.27 14.66
N VAL A 185 35.98 10.83 13.57
CA VAL A 185 35.69 10.42 12.19
C VAL A 185 36.20 8.98 12.04
N GLN A 186 35.27 8.02 12.02
CA GLN A 186 35.59 6.64 11.66
C GLN A 186 35.33 6.48 10.17
N GLU A 187 36.38 6.10 9.44
CA GLU A 187 36.32 5.80 8.01
C GLU A 187 35.23 4.76 7.71
N PRO A 188 34.49 4.90 6.59
CA PRO A 188 33.40 3.99 6.28
C PRO A 188 33.96 2.59 6.00
N SER A 189 33.72 1.68 6.95
CA SER A 189 33.83 0.25 6.71
C SER A 189 32.80 -0.16 5.64
N PRO A 190 33.10 -1.15 4.78
CA PRO A 190 32.21 -1.53 3.68
C PRO A 190 30.87 -1.98 4.26
N SER A 191 29.81 -1.23 3.94
CA SER A 191 28.46 -1.47 4.43
C SER A 191 27.97 -2.84 3.97
N LEU A 192 27.80 -3.76 4.91
CA LEU A 192 26.79 -4.81 4.77
C LEU A 192 25.45 -4.08 4.64
N GLU A 193 24.92 -4.00 3.41
CA GLU A 193 23.60 -3.41 3.17
C GLU A 193 22.57 -4.24 3.91
N VAL A 194 22.15 -3.74 5.09
CA VAL A 194 21.12 -4.35 5.91
C VAL A 194 19.82 -4.35 5.09
N PRO A 195 19.17 -5.51 4.87
CA PRO A 195 17.98 -5.62 4.01
C PRO A 195 16.79 -4.91 4.66
N ALA A 196 16.66 -3.62 4.37
CA ALA A 196 15.52 -2.79 4.77
C ALA A 196 14.28 -3.22 4.01
N VAL A 197 13.15 -3.39 4.71
CA VAL A 197 11.86 -3.75 4.10
C VAL A 197 10.87 -2.62 4.33
N GLN A 198 10.15 -2.21 3.28
CA GLN A 198 9.05 -1.26 3.41
C GLN A 198 7.77 -2.00 3.81
N LEU A 199 7.14 -1.58 4.90
CA LEU A 199 5.95 -2.22 5.47
C LEU A 199 4.85 -1.20 5.74
N ILE A 200 3.60 -1.62 5.60
CA ILE A 200 2.42 -0.82 5.93
C ILE A 200 2.15 -0.91 7.44
N VAL A 201 1.95 0.23 8.08
CA VAL A 201 1.64 0.33 9.51
C VAL A 201 0.24 -0.22 9.78
N GLU A 202 0.14 -1.19 10.68
CA GLU A 202 -1.12 -1.71 11.22
C GLU A 202 -1.13 -1.54 12.75
N ASN A 203 -2.32 -1.47 13.35
CA ASN A 203 -2.44 -1.36 14.80
C ASN A 203 -2.22 -2.71 15.47
N ILE A 204 -1.48 -2.72 16.58
CA ILE A 204 -1.50 -3.87 17.48
C ILE A 204 -2.79 -3.80 18.31
N GLY A 205 -3.69 -4.76 18.10
CA GLY A 205 -4.88 -4.95 18.94
C GLY A 205 -4.57 -5.70 20.24
N GLY A 206 -5.30 -5.37 21.31
CA GLY A 206 -5.26 -6.02 22.63
C GLY A 206 -5.15 -5.02 23.79
N LEU A 207 -5.64 -5.38 24.97
CA LEU A 207 -5.38 -4.64 26.20
C LEU A 207 -3.90 -4.84 26.60
N LEU A 208 -3.24 -3.78 27.09
CA LEU A 208 -1.87 -3.84 27.64
C LEU A 208 -0.74 -4.16 26.64
N VAL A 209 -0.81 -3.68 25.40
CA VAL A 209 0.27 -3.82 24.43
C VAL A 209 1.50 -3.00 24.88
N PRO A 210 2.70 -3.62 25.04
CA PRO A 210 3.92 -2.89 25.34
C PRO A 210 4.24 -1.87 24.24
N SER A 211 4.54 -0.63 24.62
CA SER A 211 4.80 0.45 23.66
C SER A 211 6.16 0.35 22.96
N ASP A 212 7.04 -0.52 23.45
CA ASP A 212 8.39 -0.75 22.93
C ASP A 212 8.46 -1.95 21.97
N THR A 213 7.35 -2.65 21.76
CA THR A 213 7.30 -3.91 21.01
C THR A 213 6.50 -3.75 19.74
N VAL A 214 7.10 -4.03 18.60
CA VAL A 214 6.45 -4.11 17.28
C VAL A 214 6.35 -5.55 16.82
N ARG A 215 5.43 -5.82 15.88
CA ARG A 215 5.29 -7.15 15.30
C ARG A 215 5.54 -7.13 13.80
N VAL A 216 6.41 -8.01 13.34
CA VAL A 216 6.77 -8.18 11.94
C VAL A 216 6.39 -9.60 11.52
N ASP A 217 6.07 -9.76 10.24
CA ASP A 217 5.76 -11.05 9.66
C ASP A 217 6.86 -12.09 9.91
N SER A 218 6.46 -13.34 10.19
CA SER A 218 7.39 -14.41 10.55
C SER A 218 8.31 -14.81 9.39
N GLU A 219 7.85 -14.69 8.14
CA GLU A 219 8.65 -14.92 6.94
C GLU A 219 9.74 -13.85 6.81
N THR A 220 9.38 -12.58 7.07
CA THR A 220 10.34 -11.47 7.04
C THR A 220 11.43 -11.66 8.09
N LEU A 221 11.06 -12.03 9.32
CA LEU A 221 12.02 -12.33 10.39
C LEU A 221 12.93 -13.51 9.99
N SER A 222 12.36 -14.59 9.48
CA SER A 222 13.13 -15.78 9.05
C SER A 222 14.10 -15.44 7.91
N ASN A 223 13.68 -14.60 6.95
CA ASN A 223 14.52 -14.14 5.86
C ASN A 223 15.71 -13.33 6.36
N TRP A 224 15.52 -12.45 7.34
CA TRP A 224 16.61 -11.73 7.98
C TRP A 224 17.54 -12.67 8.75
N GLU A 225 17.00 -13.57 9.58
CA GLU A 225 17.82 -14.55 10.31
C GLU A 225 18.69 -15.36 9.34
N ASN A 226 18.13 -15.83 8.22
CA ASN A 226 18.88 -16.54 7.18
C ASN A 226 19.95 -15.67 6.53
N ALA A 227 19.66 -14.39 6.24
CA ALA A 227 20.63 -13.45 5.67
C ALA A 227 21.80 -13.15 6.63
N PHE A 228 21.58 -13.31 7.93
CA PHE A 228 22.57 -13.05 8.99
C PHE A 228 23.04 -14.32 9.69
N GLU A 229 23.23 -15.42 8.93
CA GLU A 229 23.83 -16.68 9.41
C GLU A 229 23.09 -17.32 10.60
N GLY A 230 21.76 -17.16 10.66
CA GLY A 230 20.91 -17.68 11.72
C GLY A 230 20.90 -16.83 13.00
N LYS A 231 21.47 -15.61 12.98
CA LYS A 231 21.37 -14.69 14.11
C LYS A 231 19.94 -14.23 14.30
N LYS A 232 19.40 -14.48 15.50
CA LYS A 232 18.06 -14.05 15.89
C LYS A 232 17.95 -12.53 15.90
N ILE A 233 16.90 -12.01 15.27
CA ILE A 233 16.63 -10.57 15.26
C ILE A 233 15.79 -10.21 16.50
N GLU A 234 16.39 -9.51 17.46
CA GLU A 234 15.69 -9.07 18.67
C GLU A 234 15.09 -7.66 18.55
N TYR A 235 15.70 -6.83 17.70
CA TYR A 235 15.31 -5.43 17.52
C TYR A 235 15.24 -5.06 16.05
N VAL A 236 14.39 -4.07 15.78
CA VAL A 236 14.28 -3.41 14.47
C VAL A 236 14.37 -1.91 14.63
N GLU A 237 14.95 -1.24 13.65
CA GLU A 237 14.85 0.19 13.46
C GLU A 237 13.69 0.48 12.51
N ILE A 238 12.78 1.37 12.92
CA ILE A 238 11.70 1.88 12.08
C ILE A 238 12.09 3.29 11.65
N GLU A 239 12.13 3.52 10.34
CA GLU A 239 12.40 4.80 9.69
C GLU A 239 11.14 5.26 8.94
N THR A 240 10.69 6.48 9.24
CA THR A 240 9.56 7.15 8.59
C THR A 240 10.02 7.93 7.35
N PHE A 241 9.08 8.36 6.50
CA PHE A 241 9.41 9.13 5.28
C PHE A 241 9.99 10.52 5.57
N ASP A 242 9.63 11.14 6.68
CA ASP A 242 10.22 12.39 7.16
C ASP A 242 11.58 12.19 7.85
N GLY A 243 12.09 10.95 7.87
CA GLY A 243 13.43 10.61 8.33
C GLY A 243 13.55 10.39 9.84
N LYS A 244 12.44 10.31 10.58
CA LYS A 244 12.48 9.94 12.00
C LYS A 244 12.77 8.45 12.13
N THR A 245 13.67 8.12 13.05
CA THR A 245 14.02 6.74 13.33
C THR A 245 13.84 6.42 14.81
N ALA A 246 13.37 5.21 15.10
CA ALA A 246 13.37 4.68 16.45
C ALA A 246 13.54 3.16 16.46
N ARG A 247 14.16 2.66 17.53
CA ARG A 247 14.46 1.24 17.73
C ARG A 247 13.39 0.59 18.60
N TYR A 248 12.89 -0.57 18.18
CA TYR A 248 11.85 -1.33 18.87
C TYR A 248 12.23 -2.79 19.00
N LYS A 249 11.74 -3.44 20.06
CA LYS A 249 11.81 -4.89 20.21
C LYS A 249 10.87 -5.53 19.21
N VAL A 250 11.32 -6.59 18.53
CA VAL A 250 10.49 -7.26 17.52
C VAL A 250 9.94 -8.60 18.02
N LYS A 251 8.70 -8.89 17.63
CA LYS A 251 8.06 -10.20 17.80
C LYS A 251 7.41 -10.63 16.49
N PRO A 252 7.22 -11.94 16.26
CA PRO A 252 6.45 -12.41 15.11
C PRO A 252 4.97 -12.05 15.24
N ILE A 253 4.34 -11.72 14.12
CA ILE A 253 2.88 -11.69 14.01
C ILE A 253 2.36 -13.12 14.14
N LYS A 254 1.45 -13.35 15.10
CA LYS A 254 0.87 -14.68 15.39
C LYS A 254 -0.40 -14.98 14.61
N ASP A 255 -1.09 -13.95 14.13
CA ASP A 255 -2.38 -14.10 13.47
C ASP A 255 -2.15 -14.34 11.97
N ALA A 256 -2.51 -15.54 11.52
CA ALA A 256 -2.32 -15.98 10.13
C ALA A 256 -3.01 -15.07 9.11
N LYS A 257 -4.03 -14.27 9.50
CA LYS A 257 -4.69 -13.33 8.59
C LYS A 257 -3.79 -12.19 8.14
N TYR A 258 -2.65 -11.99 8.80
CA TYR A 258 -1.67 -10.95 8.49
C TYR A 258 -0.40 -11.52 7.84
N ALA A 259 -0.30 -12.85 7.71
CA ALA A 259 0.85 -13.50 7.11
C ALA A 259 1.02 -13.05 5.66
N GLY A 260 2.24 -12.65 5.27
CA GLY A 260 2.57 -12.25 3.90
C GLY A 260 1.92 -10.94 3.41
N LYS A 261 1.24 -10.17 4.29
CA LYS A 261 0.55 -8.93 3.90
C LYS A 261 1.44 -7.70 3.80
N GLY A 262 2.75 -7.84 4.04
CA GLY A 262 3.68 -6.70 4.00
C GLY A 262 3.37 -5.64 5.05
N ILE A 263 2.95 -6.06 6.25
CA ILE A 263 2.60 -5.15 7.34
C ILE A 263 3.60 -5.21 8.50
N VAL A 264 3.66 -4.12 9.26
CA VAL A 264 4.25 -4.07 10.59
C VAL A 264 3.17 -3.60 11.56
N GLN A 265 2.95 -4.36 12.64
CA GLN A 265 2.04 -3.91 13.67
C GLN A 265 2.80 -3.04 14.68
N ILE A 266 2.37 -1.79 14.83
CA ILE A 266 3.00 -0.79 15.71
C ILE A 266 1.97 -0.35 16.78
N PRO A 267 2.32 -0.33 18.09
CA PRO A 267 1.45 0.22 19.13
C PRO A 267 1.13 1.70 18.88
N GLU A 268 -0.09 2.15 19.19
CA GLU A 268 -0.51 3.55 18.99
C GLU A 268 0.45 4.56 19.64
N LYS A 269 0.98 4.25 20.83
CA LYS A 269 1.96 5.11 21.51
C LYS A 269 3.27 5.27 20.73
N ALA A 270 3.73 4.21 20.05
CA ALA A 270 4.90 4.27 19.18
C ALA A 270 4.59 5.02 17.88
N GLN A 271 3.39 4.83 17.32
CA GLN A 271 2.93 5.60 16.16
C GLN A 271 2.90 7.11 16.47
N LEU A 272 2.39 7.51 17.64
CA LEU A 272 2.41 8.91 18.09
C LEU A 272 3.82 9.47 18.22
N ALA A 273 4.77 8.69 18.75
CA ALA A 273 6.16 9.12 18.91
C ALA A 273 6.89 9.29 17.56
N LEU A 274 6.53 8.47 16.58
CA LEU A 274 7.04 8.55 15.21
C LEU A 274 6.24 9.52 14.32
N GLU A 275 5.15 10.10 14.83
CA GLU A 275 4.20 10.92 14.08
C GLU A 275 3.64 10.24 12.81
N ILE A 276 3.41 8.93 12.90
CA ILE A 276 2.81 8.10 11.86
C ILE A 276 1.42 7.62 12.27
N LYS A 277 0.67 7.07 11.32
CA LYS A 277 -0.64 6.46 11.55
C LYS A 277 -0.79 5.15 10.77
N LYS A 278 -1.75 4.33 11.20
CA LYS A 278 -2.20 3.16 10.45
C LYS A 278 -2.39 3.48 8.96
N GLY A 279 -1.87 2.60 8.11
CA GLY A 279 -1.92 2.72 6.66
C GLY A 279 -0.73 3.45 6.04
N GLU A 280 0.10 4.12 6.83
CA GLU A 280 1.33 4.73 6.31
C GLU A 280 2.42 3.69 6.07
N LEU A 281 3.38 4.05 5.23
CA LEU A 281 4.54 3.22 4.92
C LEU A 281 5.73 3.63 5.80
N VAL A 282 6.43 2.63 6.33
CA VAL A 282 7.69 2.81 7.05
C VAL A 282 8.74 1.83 6.52
N LYS A 283 10.01 2.21 6.59
CA LYS A 283 11.12 1.27 6.38
C LYS A 283 11.45 0.61 7.71
N VAL A 284 11.60 -0.71 7.69
CA VAL A 284 11.96 -1.51 8.86
C VAL A 284 13.27 -2.21 8.56
N LYS A 285 14.27 -2.01 9.41
CA LYS A 285 15.61 -2.60 9.28
C LYS A 285 15.90 -3.50 10.47
N PRO A 286 16.41 -4.73 10.28
CA PRO A 286 16.87 -5.54 11.39
C PRO A 286 18.10 -4.90 12.05
N VAL A 287 18.17 -4.96 13.37
CA VAL A 287 19.35 -4.54 14.13
C VAL A 287 20.10 -5.80 14.56
N ILE A 288 21.35 -5.92 14.11
CA ILE A 288 22.25 -7.01 14.48
C ILE A 288 23.15 -6.52 15.62
N GLU A 289 23.19 -7.28 16.71
CA GLU A 289 24.16 -7.11 17.80
C GLU A 289 25.27 -8.16 17.70
#